data_AF-A0A653I2R1-F1
#
_entry.id   AF-A0A653I2R1-F1
#
_cell.length_a   1.000
_cell.length_b   1.000
_cell.length_c   1.000
_cell.angle_alpha   90.00
_cell.angle_beta   90.00
_cell.angle_gamma   90.00
#
_symmetry.space_group_name_H-M   'P 1'
#
loop_
_entity.id
_entity.type
_entity.pdbx_description
1 polymer ?
#
loop_
_entity_poly.entity_id
_entity_poly.type
_entity_poly.pdbx_seq_one_letter_code
_entity_poly.pdbx_strand_id
1 'polypeptide(L)' 'MLYDDIGKHPMLEQLVARFYQLVYADPILRPIFPDDRQRVEQAQVIFLTHLTGGPR' A
#
# COMPACT_ATOMS: atom_id res chain seq x y z
N MET A 1 3.47 12.94 -13.59
CA MET A 1 3.10 13.24 -12.18
C MET A 1 3.88 12.31 -11.26
N LEU A 2 3.93 12.55 -9.94
CA LEU A 2 4.62 11.65 -9.02
C LEU A 2 4.15 10.19 -9.16
N TYR A 3 2.87 9.97 -9.51
CA TYR A 3 2.32 8.66 -9.88
C TYR A 3 3.04 7.97 -11.07
N ASP A 4 3.41 8.73 -12.10
CA ASP A 4 4.17 8.20 -13.25
C ASP A 4 5.63 7.95 -12.88
N ASP A 5 6.20 8.82 -12.04
CA ASP A 5 7.60 8.76 -11.60
C ASP A 5 7.87 7.57 -10.66
N ILE A 6 6.86 7.10 -9.92
CA ILE A 6 6.93 5.92 -9.04
C ILE A 6 6.75 4.60 -9.82
N GLY A 7 6.46 4.64 -11.13
CA GLY A 7 6.32 3.45 -11.97
C GLY A 7 4.88 2.99 -12.22
N LYS A 8 3.89 3.86 -12.02
CA LYS A 8 2.45 3.61 -12.26
C LYS A 8 1.86 2.55 -11.32
N HIS A 9 0.58 2.20 -11.51
CA HIS A 9 -0.22 1.33 -10.63
C HIS A 9 0.49 0.02 -10.19
N PRO A 10 1.10 -0.78 -11.08
CA PRO A 10 1.62 -2.09 -10.72
C PRO A 10 2.81 -2.02 -9.74
N MET A 11 3.62 -0.96 -9.84
CA MET A 11 4.75 -0.79 -8.94
C MET A 11 4.31 -0.33 -7.55
N LEU A 12 3.28 0.52 -7.49
CA LEU A 12 2.67 0.96 -6.24
C LEU A 12 2.04 -0.21 -5.47
N GLU A 13 1.32 -1.09 -6.16
CA GLU A 13 0.77 -2.32 -5.58
C GLU A 13 1.86 -3.22 -5.00
N GLN A 14 2.96 -3.43 -5.73
CA GLN A 14 4.08 -4.26 -5.25
C GLN A 14 4.77 -3.63 -4.04
N LEU A 15 4.96 -2.31 -4.02
CA LEU A 15 5.52 -1.59 -2.88
C LEU A 15 4.62 -1.76 -1.64
N VAL A 16 3.33 -1.53 -1.79
CA VAL A 16 2.34 -1.66 -0.71
C VAL A 16 2.29 -3.11 -0.20
N ALA A 17 2.22 -4.08 -1.11
CA ALA A 17 2.22 -5.50 -0.74
C ALA A 17 3.49 -5.90 0.02
N ARG A 18 4.66 -5.42 -0.41
CA ARG A 18 5.93 -5.70 0.26
C ARG A 18 6.00 -5.03 1.64
N PHE A 19 5.51 -3.80 1.75
CA PHE A 19 5.44 -3.08 3.02
C PHE A 19 4.57 -3.83 4.03
N TYR A 20 3.34 -4.22 3.66
CA TYR A 20 2.44 -4.92 4.57
C TYR A 20 2.86 -6.37 4.84
N GLN A 21 3.59 -7.03 3.94
CA GLN A 21 4.30 -8.27 4.25
C GLN A 21 5.20 -8.13 5.48
N LEU A 22 5.96 -7.04 5.56
CA LEU A 22 6.88 -6.79 6.67
C LEU A 22 6.13 -6.38 7.94
N VAL A 23 5.12 -5.52 7.83
CA VAL A 23 4.29 -5.08 8.96
C VAL A 23 3.60 -6.27 9.63
N TYR A 24 3.02 -7.19 8.86
CA TYR A 24 2.31 -8.35 9.42
C TYR A 24 3.24 -9.43 9.96
N ALA A 25 4.51 -9.44 9.57
CA ALA A 25 5.53 -10.32 10.12
C ALA A 25 6.15 -9.79 11.42
N ASP A 26 6.03 -8.48 11.68
CA ASP A 26 6.56 -7.84 12.88
C ASP A 26 5.59 -8.03 14.08
N PRO A 27 6.03 -8.67 15.19
CA PRO A 27 5.16 -8.95 16.32
C PRO A 27 4.75 -7.72 17.13
N ILE A 28 5.49 -6.61 17.02
CA ILE A 28 5.17 -5.33 17.66
C ILE A 28 4.08 -4.61 16.86
N LEU A 29 4.18 -4.65 15.53
CA LEU A 29 3.23 -3.97 14.66
C LEU A 29 1.94 -4.77 14.45
N ARG A 30 2.02 -6.11 14.32
CA ARG A 30 0.88 -6.98 14.00
C ARG A 30 -0.39 -6.74 14.84
N PRO A 31 -0.33 -6.52 16.17
CA PRO A 31 -1.53 -6.28 16.98
C PRO A 31 -2.29 -4.99 16.66
N ILE A 32 -1.64 -4.04 15.97
CA ILE A 32 -2.23 -2.74 15.61
C ILE A 32 -3.09 -2.87 14.33
N PHE A 33 -2.80 -3.86 13.48
CA PHE A 33 -3.42 -4.00 12.17
C PHE A 33 -4.55 -5.04 12.15
N PRO A 34 -5.63 -4.81 11.37
CA PRO A 34 -6.71 -5.78 11.18
C PRO A 34 -6.21 -7.11 10.62
N ASP A 35 -6.94 -8.19 10.82
CA ASP A 35 -6.58 -9.49 10.25
C ASP A 35 -6.70 -9.54 8.71
N ASP A 36 -7.61 -8.74 8.14
CA ASP A 36 -7.81 -8.63 6.69
C ASP A 36 -6.75 -7.72 6.06
N ARG A 37 -5.57 -8.30 5.82
CA ARG A 37 -4.44 -7.63 5.19
C ARG A 37 -4.76 -7.11 3.79
N GLN A 38 -5.51 -7.87 2.99
CA GLN A 38 -5.80 -7.51 1.61
C GLN A 38 -6.61 -6.20 1.56
N ARG A 39 -7.60 -6.05 2.43
CA ARG A 39 -8.39 -4.81 2.53
C ARG A 39 -7.54 -3.61 2.92
N VAL A 40 -6.58 -3.78 3.83
CA VAL A 40 -5.65 -2.71 4.25
C VAL A 40 -4.75 -2.29 3.10
N GLU A 41 -4.19 -3.26 2.36
CA GLU A 41 -3.36 -2.99 1.19
C GLU A 41 -4.12 -2.23 0.11
N GLN A 42 -5.33 -2.68 -0.23
CA GLN A 42 -6.19 -2.02 -1.22
C GLN A 42 -6.49 -0.57 -0.83
N ALA A 43 -6.86 -0.33 0.44
CA ALA A 43 -7.10 1.02 0.94
C ALA A 43 -5.85 1.91 0.82
N GLN A 44 -4.66 1.36 1.08
CA GLN A 44 -3.40 2.09 0.98
C GLN A 44 -3.03 2.41 -0.47
N VAL A 45 -3.23 1.48 -1.42
CA VAL A 45 -3.00 1.73 -2.85
C VAL A 45 -3.89 2.86 -3.35
N ILE A 46 -5.18 2.85 -2.99
CA ILE A 46 -6.13 3.90 -3.36
C ILE A 46 -5.69 5.24 -2.77
N PHE A 47 -5.34 5.27 -1.48
CA PHE A 47 -4.87 6.47 -0.80
C PHE A 47 -3.63 7.07 -1.49
N LEU A 48 -2.62 6.24 -1.76
CA LEU A 48 -1.38 6.69 -2.39
C LEU A 48 -1.60 7.11 -3.85
N THR A 49 -2.51 6.46 -4.57
CA THR A 49 -2.89 6.86 -5.94
C THR A 49 -3.47 8.28 -5.94
N HIS A 50 -4.41 8.57 -5.04
CA HIS A 50 -4.97 9.92 -4.91
C HIS A 50 -3.95 10.95 -4.43
N LEU A 51 -3.10 10.59 -3.46
CA LEU A 51 -2.07 11.48 -2.92
C LEU A 51 -1.01 11.87 -3.97
N THR A 52 -0.65 10.94 -4.86
CA THR A 52 0.39 11.13 -5.89
C THR A 52 -0.15 11.75 -7.20
N GLY A 53 -1.44 12.10 -7.24
CA GLY A 53 -2.09 12.75 -8.37
C GLY A 53 -2.58 11.81 -9.47
N GLY A 54 -2.74 10.52 -9.18
CA GLY A 54 -3.31 9.56 -10.15
C GLY A 54 -4.74 9.94 -10.60
N PRO A 55 -5.19 9.46 -11.76
CA PRO A 55 -6.56 9.69 -12.24
C PRO A 55 -7.59 9.14 -11.24
N ARG A 56 -8.76 9.79 -11.18
CA ARG A 56 -9.94 9.33 -10.41
C ARG A 56 -10.51 8.03 -10.96
#